data_AF-I8IHJ9-F1
#
_entry.id   AF-I8IHJ9-F1
#
_cell.length_a   1.000
_cell.length_b   1.000
_cell.length_c   1.000
_cell.angle_alpha   90.00
_cell.angle_beta   90.00
_cell.angle_gamma   90.00
#
_symmetry.space_group_name_H-M   'P 1'
#
loop_
_entity.id
_entity.type
_entity.pdbx_description
1 polymer ?
#
loop_
_entity_poly.entity_id
_entity_poly.type
_entity_poly.pdbx_seq_one_letter_code
_entity_poly.pdbx_strand_id
1 'polypeptide(L)'
;MLLPRLSSLLCLAGLATMPVANAYDGDENIKSIPLRTHSLAPPYLDSDFQSRWFDFGGDTIIRADKYIRLTADRPSQQGWIFSRVPLTATNWEIEVEFKIHGNGNLHGDGFAMWLTKQRATQGPVFGSTDNFEGLGIFFDTYKNNRPGTSFPYVMAMMGDGQTSYDQAHDGKANELAGCSARGLRGASIPTKARLTYFQDKSLTLDLQYKSEDSWTNCFTLTAPETNIAIPSVAYLGFSGETGELSDNHDIVSVKSQNLYSVGPSSRSSRGPSADSGRVKKTKKRKGSWSGFLFKTVLFFVAVAGCYVGFTMYRNKQRYSRF
;
A
#
# COMPACT_ATOMS: atom_id res chain seq x y z
N MET A 1 -62.04 30.98 1.59
CA MET A 1 -60.69 31.02 2.19
C MET A 1 -59.89 29.85 1.63
N LEU A 2 -59.13 30.09 0.57
CA LEU A 2 -58.18 29.15 -0.02
C LEU A 2 -56.82 29.33 0.65
N LEU A 3 -56.15 28.25 1.03
CA LEU A 3 -54.69 28.11 0.99
C LEU A 3 -54.33 26.61 1.08
N PRO A 4 -53.52 26.07 0.15
CA PRO A 4 -53.19 24.66 0.04
C PRO A 4 -51.94 24.31 0.86
N ARG A 5 -51.89 23.09 1.42
CA ARG A 5 -50.67 22.53 2.01
C ARG A 5 -49.79 21.93 0.91
N LEU A 6 -48.80 22.72 0.47
CA LEU A 6 -47.60 22.20 -0.19
C LEU A 6 -46.74 21.43 0.84
N SER A 7 -46.51 20.14 0.61
CA SER A 7 -45.23 19.48 0.93
C SER A 7 -45.32 18.00 0.54
N SER A 8 -45.06 17.72 -0.73
CA SER A 8 -44.77 16.37 -1.22
C SER A 8 -43.92 16.54 -2.46
N LEU A 9 -42.62 16.75 -2.27
CA LEU A 9 -41.57 16.71 -3.30
C LEU A 9 -40.23 16.96 -2.60
N LEU A 10 -39.63 15.91 -2.03
CA LEU A 10 -38.21 15.88 -1.60
C LEU A 10 -37.83 14.45 -1.20
N CYS A 11 -37.88 13.51 -2.14
CA CYS A 11 -37.34 12.16 -1.97
C CYS A 11 -36.79 11.65 -3.30
N LEU A 12 -35.78 12.31 -3.86
CA LEU A 12 -35.00 11.81 -5.02
C LEU A 12 -33.75 12.67 -5.23
N ALA A 13 -32.77 12.57 -4.33
CA ALA A 13 -31.39 13.00 -4.59
C ALA A 13 -30.46 12.47 -3.49
N GLY A 14 -30.26 11.15 -3.46
CA GLY A 14 -29.37 10.50 -2.51
C GLY A 14 -28.59 9.35 -3.15
N LEU A 15 -28.24 9.46 -4.44
CA LEU A 15 -27.18 8.63 -5.01
C LEU A 15 -25.87 9.19 -4.46
N ALA A 16 -25.47 8.69 -3.28
CA ALA A 16 -24.12 8.86 -2.78
C ALA A 16 -23.17 8.33 -3.85
N THR A 17 -22.53 9.24 -4.58
CA THR A 17 -21.33 8.92 -5.33
C THR A 17 -20.32 8.43 -4.31
N MET A 18 -20.15 7.11 -4.20
CA MET A 18 -19.01 6.54 -3.50
C MET A 18 -17.78 7.22 -4.10
N PRO A 19 -17.01 8.01 -3.33
CA PRO A 19 -15.75 8.51 -3.83
C PRO A 19 -14.94 7.26 -4.17
N VAL A 20 -14.58 7.11 -5.45
CA VAL A 20 -13.53 6.18 -5.82
C VAL A 20 -12.33 6.64 -5.02
N ALA A 21 -11.99 5.90 -3.96
CA ALA A 21 -10.81 6.19 -3.18
C ALA A 21 -9.64 6.29 -4.16
N ASN A 22 -8.94 7.42 -4.19
CA ASN A 22 -7.62 7.48 -4.80
C ASN A 22 -6.76 6.56 -3.96
N ALA A 23 -6.50 5.36 -4.47
CA ALA A 23 -6.16 4.20 -3.66
C ALA A 23 -4.79 3.61 -3.99
N TYR A 24 -3.86 4.45 -4.41
CA TYR A 24 -2.43 4.19 -4.43
C TYR A 24 -1.72 5.55 -4.39
N ASP A 25 -0.87 5.79 -3.38
CA ASP A 25 -0.24 7.09 -3.15
C ASP A 25 0.97 7.35 -4.08
N GLY A 26 1.33 6.38 -4.93
CA GLY A 26 2.50 6.48 -5.79
C GLY A 26 2.24 7.10 -7.18
N ASP A 27 1.17 6.72 -7.88
CA ASP A 27 0.90 7.11 -9.27
C ASP A 27 -0.60 7.33 -9.50
N GLU A 28 -0.97 8.53 -9.95
CA GLU A 28 -2.36 8.92 -10.25
C GLU A 28 -3.03 8.03 -11.31
N ASN A 29 -2.24 7.37 -12.16
CA ASN A 29 -2.75 6.46 -13.20
C ASN A 29 -2.98 5.03 -12.67
N ILE A 30 -2.62 4.76 -11.42
CA ILE A 30 -2.82 3.46 -10.78
C ILE A 30 -4.01 3.60 -9.83
N LYS A 31 -5.04 2.82 -10.12
CA LYS A 31 -6.17 2.66 -9.22
C LYS A 31 -6.00 1.38 -8.44
N SER A 32 -6.71 1.28 -7.31
CA SER A 32 -6.76 0.02 -6.58
C SER A 32 -8.16 -0.43 -6.22
N ILE A 33 -8.28 -1.74 -6.04
CA ILE A 33 -9.50 -2.42 -5.61
C ILE A 33 -9.16 -3.18 -4.33
N PRO A 34 -9.86 -2.92 -3.21
CA PRO A 34 -9.67 -3.68 -1.98
C PRO A 34 -9.89 -5.18 -2.19
N LEU A 35 -8.97 -6.00 -1.67
CA LEU A 35 -9.04 -7.46 -1.70
C LEU A 35 -9.50 -7.97 -0.34
N ARG A 36 -10.83 -8.07 -0.16
CA ARG A 36 -11.43 -8.56 1.10
C ARG A 36 -10.95 -9.96 1.48
N THR A 37 -10.65 -10.80 0.50
CA THR A 37 -10.16 -12.17 0.72
C THR A 37 -8.75 -12.26 1.31
N HIS A 38 -8.00 -11.15 1.27
CA HIS A 38 -6.64 -11.04 1.79
C HIS A 38 -6.51 -9.90 2.82
N SER A 39 -7.63 -9.30 3.21
CA SER A 39 -7.66 -8.25 4.23
C SER A 39 -8.22 -8.79 5.54
N LEU A 40 -7.66 -8.36 6.66
CA LEU A 40 -7.96 -8.85 8.00
C LEU A 40 -7.98 -7.67 8.98
N ALA A 41 -9.05 -7.52 9.73
CA ALA A 41 -9.21 -6.47 10.74
C ALA A 41 -10.23 -6.92 11.81
N PRO A 42 -10.25 -6.31 13.01
CA PRO A 42 -11.26 -6.61 14.03
C PRO A 42 -12.70 -6.59 13.43
N PRO A 43 -13.57 -7.57 13.74
CA PRO A 43 -13.43 -8.61 14.77
C PRO A 43 -12.70 -9.91 14.36
N TYR A 44 -12.05 -9.97 13.18
CA TYR A 44 -11.30 -11.10 12.59
C TYR A 44 -12.08 -12.39 12.28
N LEU A 45 -13.10 -12.71 13.08
CA LEU A 45 -13.89 -13.93 13.01
C LEU A 45 -15.28 -13.62 12.44
N ASP A 46 -15.74 -14.47 11.52
CA ASP A 46 -17.06 -14.37 10.89
C ASP A 46 -18.11 -15.25 11.60
N SER A 47 -17.65 -16.23 12.37
CA SER A 47 -18.48 -17.16 13.16
C SER A 47 -17.67 -17.69 14.35
N ASP A 48 -18.27 -18.52 15.20
CA ASP A 48 -17.62 -19.09 16.39
C ASP A 48 -16.27 -19.73 16.05
N PHE A 49 -15.20 -19.01 16.41
CA PHE A 49 -13.80 -19.39 16.19
C PHE A 49 -13.36 -19.61 14.73
N GLN A 50 -14.09 -19.11 13.74
CA GLN A 50 -13.69 -19.25 12.34
C GLN A 50 -13.74 -17.93 11.56
N SER A 51 -12.67 -17.67 10.80
CA SER A 51 -12.64 -16.66 9.75
C SER A 51 -12.99 -17.30 8.41
N ARG A 52 -13.70 -16.57 7.55
CA ARG A 52 -14.03 -17.03 6.20
C ARG A 52 -12.80 -17.13 5.30
N TRP A 53 -11.83 -16.24 5.51
CA TRP A 53 -10.72 -16.02 4.57
C TRP A 53 -9.36 -16.45 5.10
N PHE A 54 -9.21 -16.64 6.41
CA PHE A 54 -7.94 -17.01 7.04
C PHE A 54 -8.09 -18.26 7.90
N ASP A 55 -7.05 -19.07 7.89
CA ASP A 55 -6.80 -20.13 8.87
C ASP A 55 -5.78 -19.63 9.90
N PHE A 56 -5.92 -20.13 11.13
CA PHE A 56 -5.05 -19.81 12.26
C PHE A 56 -4.58 -21.13 12.87
N GLY A 57 -3.35 -21.18 13.37
CA GLY A 57 -2.83 -22.38 14.03
C GLY A 57 -1.58 -22.15 14.85
N GLY A 58 -1.08 -23.25 15.43
CA GLY A 58 -0.02 -23.23 16.43
C GLY A 58 -0.48 -22.52 17.71
N ASP A 59 0.40 -21.71 18.29
CA ASP A 59 0.14 -20.94 19.51
C ASP A 59 -0.63 -19.62 19.28
N THR A 60 -1.21 -19.43 18.09
CA THR A 60 -1.88 -18.18 17.72
C THR A 60 -3.11 -17.91 18.59
N ILE A 61 -3.20 -16.72 19.19
CA ILE A 61 -4.32 -16.28 20.02
C ILE A 61 -5.04 -15.12 19.33
N ILE A 62 -6.36 -15.24 19.18
CA ILE A 62 -7.19 -14.21 18.55
C ILE A 62 -7.89 -13.39 19.64
N ARG A 63 -7.48 -12.13 19.77
CA ARG A 63 -8.18 -11.13 20.57
C ARG A 63 -9.05 -10.32 19.63
N ALA A 64 -10.28 -10.79 19.42
CA ALA A 64 -11.24 -10.26 18.43
C ALA A 64 -11.35 -8.73 18.42
N ASP A 65 -11.23 -8.08 19.57
CA ASP A 65 -11.36 -6.63 19.74
C ASP A 65 -10.06 -5.84 19.52
N LYS A 66 -8.91 -6.50 19.34
CA LYS A 66 -7.58 -5.84 19.40
C LYS A 66 -6.58 -6.33 18.36
N TYR A 67 -6.22 -7.61 18.39
CA TYR A 67 -5.10 -8.15 17.60
C TYR A 67 -5.19 -9.67 17.46
N ILE A 68 -4.43 -10.21 16.53
CA ILE A 68 -4.09 -11.62 16.45
C ILE A 68 -2.65 -11.77 16.88
N ARG A 69 -2.40 -12.50 17.96
CA ARG A 69 -1.09 -12.76 18.51
C ARG A 69 -0.54 -14.05 17.92
N LEU A 70 0.52 -13.97 17.13
CA LEU A 70 1.19 -15.15 16.56
C LEU A 70 1.92 -15.92 17.66
N THR A 71 2.69 -15.22 18.49
CA THR A 71 3.35 -15.80 19.67
C THR A 71 3.27 -14.84 20.86
N ALA A 72 3.21 -15.40 22.05
CA ALA A 72 3.27 -14.65 23.29
C ALA A 72 4.71 -14.51 23.79
N ASP A 73 4.93 -13.58 24.71
CA ASP A 73 6.18 -13.44 25.49
C ASP A 73 6.38 -14.63 26.45
N ARG A 74 6.59 -15.80 25.84
CA ARG A 74 6.87 -17.10 26.43
C ARG A 74 7.85 -17.85 25.51
N PRO A 75 8.78 -18.64 26.06
CA PRO A 75 9.68 -19.45 25.24
C PRO A 75 8.96 -20.51 24.41
N SER A 76 9.59 -20.91 23.30
CA SER A 76 9.20 -22.06 22.47
C SER A 76 7.76 -21.98 21.94
N GLN A 77 7.38 -20.82 21.40
CA GLN A 77 6.07 -20.63 20.77
C GLN A 77 6.23 -20.57 19.26
N GLN A 78 5.27 -21.14 18.54
CA GLN A 78 5.19 -21.08 17.08
C GLN A 78 3.72 -20.93 16.68
N GLY A 79 3.39 -19.84 16.00
CA GLY A 79 2.02 -19.58 15.56
C GLY A 79 1.99 -18.98 14.17
N TRP A 80 0.89 -19.24 13.46
CA TRP A 80 0.72 -18.78 12.09
C TRP A 80 -0.73 -18.42 11.76
N ILE A 81 -0.87 -17.55 10.76
CA ILE A 81 -2.11 -17.23 10.08
C ILE A 81 -1.88 -17.26 8.57
N PHE A 82 -2.79 -17.87 7.82
CA PHE A 82 -2.67 -17.96 6.36
C PHE A 82 -4.01 -17.77 5.68
N SER A 83 -4.00 -17.06 4.56
CA SER A 83 -5.15 -16.99 3.65
C SER A 83 -5.57 -18.38 3.18
N ARG A 84 -6.88 -18.57 3.02
CA ARG A 84 -7.50 -19.82 2.53
C ARG A 84 -7.47 -19.93 1.01
N VAL A 85 -7.43 -18.79 0.34
CA VAL A 85 -7.44 -18.67 -1.12
C VAL A 85 -6.15 -18.00 -1.58
N PRO A 86 -5.63 -18.33 -2.77
CA PRO A 86 -4.42 -17.71 -3.28
C PRO A 86 -4.65 -16.27 -3.74
N LEU A 87 -3.60 -15.45 -3.63
CA LEU A 87 -3.54 -14.10 -4.16
C LEU A 87 -3.23 -14.16 -5.65
N THR A 88 -4.27 -14.10 -6.48
CA THR A 88 -4.14 -14.15 -7.95
C THR A 88 -3.99 -12.78 -8.61
N ALA A 89 -3.88 -11.71 -7.81
CA ALA A 89 -3.67 -10.36 -8.34
C ALA A 89 -2.24 -10.22 -8.85
N THR A 90 -2.07 -9.66 -10.06
CA THR A 90 -0.74 -9.49 -10.67
C THR A 90 0.03 -8.34 -10.04
N ASN A 91 -0.65 -7.25 -9.68
CA ASN A 91 -0.04 -6.15 -8.97
C ASN A 91 -0.85 -5.90 -7.71
N TRP A 92 -0.17 -5.66 -6.60
CA TRP A 92 -0.85 -5.51 -5.33
C TRP A 92 -0.03 -4.66 -4.36
N GLU A 93 -0.75 -4.16 -3.37
CA GLU A 93 -0.19 -3.51 -2.19
C GLU A 93 -0.79 -4.21 -0.97
N ILE A 94 0.06 -4.57 -0.02
CA ILE A 94 -0.35 -5.17 1.25
C ILE A 94 0.23 -4.30 2.37
N GLU A 95 -0.65 -3.60 3.06
CA GLU A 95 -0.34 -2.87 4.28
C GLU A 95 -0.65 -3.74 5.49
N VAL A 96 0.31 -3.91 6.38
CA VAL A 96 0.19 -4.71 7.60
C VAL A 96 0.51 -3.83 8.78
N GLU A 97 -0.46 -3.66 9.68
CA GLU A 97 -0.22 -3.10 10.99
C GLU A 97 0.10 -4.24 11.97
N PHE A 98 1.23 -4.14 12.65
CA PHE A 98 1.71 -5.14 13.59
C PHE A 98 2.27 -4.47 14.83
N LYS A 99 2.62 -5.24 15.86
CA LYS A 99 3.38 -4.81 17.03
C LYS A 99 4.33 -5.91 17.49
N ILE A 100 5.56 -5.53 17.81
CA ILE A 100 6.55 -6.38 18.46
C ILE A 100 6.84 -5.77 19.83
N HIS A 101 6.53 -6.48 20.90
CA HIS A 101 6.72 -5.99 22.27
C HIS A 101 6.81 -7.12 23.29
N GLY A 102 7.56 -6.91 24.36
CA GLY A 102 7.71 -7.89 25.42
C GLY A 102 8.43 -7.28 26.61
N ASN A 103 8.57 -8.06 27.68
CA ASN A 103 9.23 -7.62 28.89
C ASN A 103 10.74 -7.87 28.81
N GLY A 104 11.54 -6.93 29.33
CA GLY A 104 12.98 -7.09 29.42
C GLY A 104 13.76 -6.69 28.16
N ASN A 105 15.09 -6.81 28.30
CA ASN A 105 16.06 -6.34 27.31
C ASN A 105 16.48 -7.45 26.32
N LEU A 106 16.42 -8.72 26.75
CA LEU A 106 16.66 -9.87 25.88
C LEU A 106 15.33 -10.29 25.27
N HIS A 107 15.32 -10.48 23.95
CA HIS A 107 14.11 -10.73 23.17
C HIS A 107 14.46 -11.51 21.89
N GLY A 108 13.46 -12.16 21.31
CA GLY A 108 13.58 -12.94 20.09
C GLY A 108 12.31 -13.73 19.77
N ASP A 109 12.23 -14.38 18.61
CA ASP A 109 13.17 -14.25 17.49
C ASP A 109 12.62 -13.23 16.48
N GLY A 110 11.33 -13.32 16.17
CA GLY A 110 10.65 -12.36 15.33
C GLY A 110 9.38 -12.93 14.71
N PHE A 111 8.96 -12.33 13.60
CA PHE A 111 7.88 -12.87 12.77
C PHE A 111 8.21 -12.70 11.28
N ALA A 112 7.48 -13.43 10.44
CA ALA A 112 7.62 -13.40 9.00
C ALA A 112 6.29 -13.14 8.32
N MET A 113 6.34 -12.46 7.17
CA MET A 113 5.25 -12.32 6.21
C MET A 113 5.58 -13.16 4.97
N TRP A 114 4.59 -13.89 4.47
CA TRP A 114 4.76 -14.92 3.44
C TRP A 114 3.84 -14.66 2.25
N LEU A 115 4.41 -14.76 1.04
CA LEU A 115 3.70 -14.93 -0.22
C LEU A 115 4.24 -16.20 -0.88
N THR A 116 3.73 -17.35 -0.47
CA THR A 116 4.32 -18.68 -0.77
C THR A 116 3.29 -19.66 -1.32
N LYS A 117 3.75 -20.69 -2.06
CA LYS A 117 2.86 -21.79 -2.49
C LYS A 117 2.36 -22.63 -1.32
N GLN A 118 3.26 -22.93 -0.39
CA GLN A 118 2.93 -23.61 0.86
C GLN A 118 2.17 -22.66 1.78
N ARG A 119 1.23 -23.20 2.56
CA ARG A 119 0.46 -22.45 3.56
C ARG A 119 0.21 -23.32 4.78
N ALA A 120 -0.05 -22.69 5.93
CA ALA A 120 -0.56 -23.38 7.12
C ALA A 120 0.29 -24.60 7.56
N THR A 121 1.60 -24.54 7.33
CA THR A 121 2.54 -25.61 7.67
C THR A 121 3.55 -25.04 8.65
N GLN A 122 3.54 -25.55 9.87
CA GLN A 122 4.47 -25.15 10.93
C GLN A 122 5.88 -25.65 10.63
N GLY A 123 6.89 -24.89 11.03
CA GLY A 123 8.28 -25.26 10.83
C GLY A 123 9.25 -24.29 11.52
N PRO A 124 10.56 -24.47 11.29
CA PRO A 124 11.61 -23.78 12.04
C PRO A 124 11.93 -22.36 11.54
N VAL A 125 11.26 -21.88 10.49
CA VAL A 125 11.55 -20.57 9.91
C VAL A 125 10.50 -19.58 10.37
N PHE A 126 10.75 -18.92 11.51
CA PHE A 126 9.82 -17.99 12.15
C PHE A 126 8.42 -18.63 12.33
N GLY A 127 8.38 -19.91 12.69
CA GLY A 127 7.13 -20.68 12.90
C GLY A 127 6.47 -21.24 11.63
N SER A 128 7.09 -21.09 10.46
CA SER A 128 6.63 -21.64 9.17
C SER A 128 7.63 -22.64 8.58
N THR A 129 7.19 -23.36 7.55
CA THR A 129 7.99 -24.38 6.86
C THR A 129 9.30 -23.81 6.29
N ASP A 130 10.37 -24.60 6.43
CA ASP A 130 11.61 -24.40 5.68
C ASP A 130 11.44 -24.85 4.22
N ASN A 131 12.42 -24.53 3.36
CA ASN A 131 12.44 -24.85 1.93
C ASN A 131 11.14 -24.39 1.23
N PHE A 132 10.68 -23.17 1.56
CA PHE A 132 9.48 -22.59 0.98
C PHE A 132 9.70 -22.18 -0.48
N GLU A 133 8.61 -22.12 -1.26
CA GLU A 133 8.63 -21.58 -2.62
C GLU A 133 7.81 -20.28 -2.67
N GLY A 134 8.49 -19.16 -2.93
CA GLY A 134 7.89 -17.82 -2.96
C GLY A 134 8.68 -16.80 -2.15
N LEU A 135 8.01 -15.76 -1.68
CA LEU A 135 8.65 -14.65 -0.95
C LEU A 135 8.43 -14.79 0.56
N GLY A 136 9.53 -14.69 1.31
CA GLY A 136 9.53 -14.47 2.76
C GLY A 136 10.09 -13.09 3.11
N ILE A 137 9.36 -12.33 3.92
CA ILE A 137 9.82 -11.08 4.53
C ILE A 137 9.97 -11.32 6.03
N PHE A 138 11.19 -11.29 6.52
CA PHE A 138 11.53 -11.60 7.92
C PHE A 138 11.72 -10.33 8.71
N PHE A 139 11.00 -10.19 9.81
CA PHE A 139 11.14 -9.13 10.80
C PHE A 139 11.89 -9.71 12.00
N ASP A 140 13.21 -9.72 11.90
CA ASP A 140 14.10 -10.36 12.85
C ASP A 140 14.51 -9.39 13.95
N THR A 141 14.36 -9.81 15.20
CA THR A 141 14.60 -8.99 16.38
C THR A 141 15.82 -9.45 17.16
N TYR A 142 16.27 -10.69 16.94
CA TYR A 142 17.40 -11.28 17.63
C TYR A 142 18.59 -11.40 16.69
N LYS A 143 19.78 -11.06 17.19
CA LYS A 143 21.00 -11.12 16.40
C LYS A 143 21.74 -12.40 16.72
N ASN A 144 21.82 -13.32 15.76
CA ASN A 144 22.61 -14.53 15.91
C ASN A 144 24.06 -14.19 15.54
N ASN A 145 24.51 -14.59 14.35
CA ASN A 145 25.89 -14.38 13.90
C ASN A 145 25.97 -13.50 12.65
N ARG A 146 25.45 -12.27 12.74
CA ARG A 146 25.48 -11.29 11.64
C ARG A 146 26.30 -10.02 11.95
N PRO A 147 27.63 -10.06 11.77
CA PRO A 147 28.51 -8.90 12.00
C PRO A 147 28.12 -7.70 11.13
N GLY A 148 28.25 -6.49 11.69
CA GLY A 148 27.99 -5.23 10.97
C GLY A 148 26.51 -4.82 10.86
N THR A 149 25.57 -5.70 11.20
CA THR A 149 24.13 -5.40 11.14
C THR A 149 23.57 -5.00 12.51
N SER A 150 22.71 -3.99 12.51
CA SER A 150 21.93 -3.54 13.67
C SER A 150 20.51 -4.11 13.61
N PHE A 151 20.03 -4.62 14.74
CA PHE A 151 18.70 -5.22 14.89
C PHE A 151 17.73 -4.28 15.64
N PRO A 152 16.41 -4.37 15.42
CA PRO A 152 15.72 -5.31 14.50
C PRO A 152 16.10 -5.12 13.03
N TYR A 153 16.15 -6.22 12.29
CA TYR A 153 16.52 -6.26 10.88
C TYR A 153 15.37 -6.83 10.05
N VAL A 154 15.01 -6.13 8.98
CA VAL A 154 13.96 -6.59 8.06
C VAL A 154 14.60 -7.00 6.75
N MET A 155 14.40 -8.25 6.33
CA MET A 155 14.98 -8.77 5.09
C MET A 155 13.99 -9.54 4.24
N ALA A 156 14.24 -9.56 2.94
CA ALA A 156 13.53 -10.37 1.96
C ALA A 156 14.39 -11.54 1.49
N MET A 157 13.76 -12.69 1.31
CA MET A 157 14.33 -13.87 0.67
C MET A 157 13.33 -14.45 -0.31
N MET A 158 13.79 -14.83 -1.50
CA MET A 158 13.02 -15.68 -2.41
C MET A 158 13.44 -17.13 -2.20
N GLY A 159 12.47 -17.96 -1.83
CA GLY A 159 12.64 -19.40 -1.70
C GLY A 159 12.31 -20.11 -3.02
N ASP A 160 13.13 -21.09 -3.37
CA ASP A 160 13.06 -21.92 -4.58
C ASP A 160 12.47 -23.32 -4.30
N GLY A 161 12.02 -23.58 -3.07
CA GLY A 161 11.54 -24.88 -2.63
C GLY A 161 12.63 -25.87 -2.19
N GLN A 162 13.90 -25.49 -2.21
CA GLN A 162 15.05 -26.37 -1.93
C GLN A 162 16.07 -25.75 -0.98
N THR A 163 16.22 -24.43 -1.02
CA THR A 163 17.20 -23.69 -0.24
C THR A 163 16.66 -23.46 1.17
N SER A 164 17.39 -23.99 2.16
CA SER A 164 17.07 -23.84 3.57
C SER A 164 17.41 -22.43 4.08
N TYR A 165 16.64 -21.94 5.05
CA TYR A 165 16.92 -20.69 5.74
C TYR A 165 18.08 -20.85 6.74
N ASP A 166 19.13 -20.04 6.59
CA ASP A 166 20.28 -20.05 7.50
C ASP A 166 20.00 -19.28 8.80
N GLN A 167 19.35 -19.94 9.76
CA GLN A 167 19.03 -19.35 11.07
C GLN A 167 20.29 -18.99 11.88
N ALA A 168 21.42 -19.66 11.66
CA ALA A 168 22.65 -19.38 12.41
C ALA A 168 23.26 -18.02 12.04
N HIS A 169 23.02 -17.54 10.81
CA HIS A 169 23.54 -16.27 10.30
C HIS A 169 22.43 -15.30 9.83
N ASP A 170 21.24 -15.41 10.43
CA ASP A 170 20.10 -14.51 10.19
C ASP A 170 19.76 -14.37 8.69
N GLY A 171 19.76 -15.50 7.97
CA GLY A 171 19.42 -15.59 6.54
C GLY A 171 20.39 -14.90 5.57
N LYS A 172 21.54 -14.41 6.05
CA LYS A 172 22.45 -13.52 5.28
C LYS A 172 22.88 -14.09 3.92
N ALA A 173 23.10 -15.40 3.82
CA ALA A 173 23.57 -16.03 2.59
C ALA A 173 22.56 -15.90 1.43
N ASN A 174 21.26 -15.87 1.75
CA ASN A 174 20.15 -15.89 0.79
C ASN A 174 19.31 -14.61 0.82
N GLU A 175 19.85 -13.55 1.41
CA GLU A 175 19.21 -12.25 1.47
C GLU A 175 19.17 -11.60 0.08
N LEU A 176 17.98 -11.17 -0.34
CA LEU A 176 17.82 -10.35 -1.55
C LEU A 176 18.01 -8.87 -1.28
N ALA A 177 17.39 -8.39 -0.21
CA ALA A 177 17.50 -7.03 0.27
C ALA A 177 17.04 -6.96 1.73
N GLY A 178 17.50 -5.93 2.43
CA GLY A 178 17.08 -5.69 3.80
C GLY A 178 17.50 -4.33 4.33
N CYS A 179 16.96 -3.97 5.49
CA CYS A 179 17.29 -2.73 6.18
C CYS A 179 17.27 -2.93 7.71
N SER A 180 18.10 -2.16 8.40
CA SER A 180 18.02 -2.05 9.86
C SER A 180 16.88 -1.13 10.26
N ALA A 181 15.97 -1.63 11.10
CA ALA A 181 14.79 -0.92 11.59
C ALA A 181 14.89 -0.64 13.10
N ARG A 182 15.88 0.17 13.51
CA ARG A 182 16.12 0.49 14.93
C ARG A 182 14.91 1.21 15.55
N GLY A 183 14.29 0.58 16.54
CA GLY A 183 13.09 1.10 17.21
C GLY A 183 11.77 0.47 16.71
N LEU A 184 11.84 -0.56 15.87
CA LEU A 184 10.67 -1.31 15.44
C LEU A 184 10.02 -2.08 16.60
N ARG A 185 10.83 -2.68 17.49
CA ARG A 185 10.37 -3.28 18.74
C ARG A 185 10.02 -2.18 19.76
N GLY A 186 8.85 -2.30 20.38
CA GLY A 186 8.40 -1.37 21.43
C GLY A 186 8.17 0.05 20.93
N ALA A 187 7.85 0.22 19.64
CA ALA A 187 7.54 1.51 19.06
C ALA A 187 6.36 2.19 19.79
N SER A 188 6.47 3.51 19.99
CA SER A 188 5.43 4.30 20.66
C SER A 188 4.22 4.63 19.78
N ILE A 189 4.32 4.34 18.49
CA ILE A 189 3.28 4.56 17.48
C ILE A 189 2.86 3.22 16.86
N PRO A 190 1.70 3.16 16.17
CA PRO A 190 1.35 1.99 15.37
C PRO A 190 2.42 1.70 14.30
N THR A 191 2.99 0.49 14.36
CA THR A 191 3.98 0.03 13.38
C THR A 191 3.30 -0.59 12.16
N LYS A 192 3.71 -0.16 10.97
CA LYS A 192 3.17 -0.66 9.71
C LYS A 192 4.28 -1.04 8.74
N ALA A 193 4.02 -2.07 7.95
CA ALA A 193 4.79 -2.43 6.76
C ALA A 193 3.88 -2.35 5.54
N ARG A 194 4.37 -1.77 4.44
CA ARG A 194 3.67 -1.72 3.17
C ARG A 194 4.53 -2.39 2.11
N LEU A 195 4.08 -3.53 1.63
CA LEU A 195 4.71 -4.29 0.57
C LEU A 195 3.95 -4.05 -0.73
N THR A 196 4.62 -3.44 -1.71
CA THR A 196 4.04 -3.12 -3.02
C THR A 196 4.76 -3.93 -4.08
N TYR A 197 3.98 -4.67 -4.87
CA TYR A 197 4.48 -5.51 -5.95
C TYR A 197 3.83 -5.16 -7.28
N PHE A 198 4.68 -4.91 -8.27
CA PHE A 198 4.30 -4.85 -9.67
C PHE A 198 5.00 -5.99 -10.39
N GLN A 199 4.21 -6.95 -10.89
CA GLN A 199 4.73 -8.12 -11.57
C GLN A 199 5.71 -7.73 -12.68
N ASP A 200 6.86 -8.42 -12.70
CA ASP A 200 7.95 -8.23 -13.65
C ASP A 200 8.51 -6.79 -13.70
N LYS A 201 8.29 -5.99 -12.65
CA LYS A 201 8.77 -4.60 -12.56
C LYS A 201 9.50 -4.33 -11.26
N SER A 202 8.81 -4.39 -10.13
CA SER A 202 9.38 -3.95 -8.85
C SER A 202 8.71 -4.58 -7.63
N LEU A 203 9.51 -4.74 -6.57
CA LEU A 203 9.08 -5.12 -5.23
C LEU A 203 9.63 -4.08 -4.24
N THR A 204 8.76 -3.39 -3.54
CA THR A 204 9.13 -2.31 -2.61
C THR A 204 8.55 -2.60 -1.24
N LEU A 205 9.38 -2.49 -0.21
CA LEU A 205 8.96 -2.54 1.19
C LEU A 205 9.21 -1.19 1.85
N ASP A 206 8.14 -0.59 2.36
CA ASP A 206 8.19 0.60 3.19
C ASP A 206 7.78 0.28 4.63
N LEU A 207 8.39 0.95 5.61
CA LEU A 207 8.13 0.76 7.03
C LEU A 207 7.75 2.08 7.70
N GLN A 208 6.74 2.04 8.56
CA GLN A 208 6.36 3.14 9.45
C GLN A 208 6.56 2.68 10.90
N TYR A 209 7.49 3.31 11.61
CA TYR A 209 7.76 3.01 13.03
C TYR A 209 8.38 4.17 13.82
N LYS A 210 8.78 5.26 13.15
CA LYS A 210 9.39 6.45 13.78
C LYS A 210 8.40 7.59 13.99
N SER A 211 7.51 7.80 13.03
CA SER A 211 6.49 8.84 13.06
C SER A 211 5.25 8.34 12.34
N GLU A 212 4.07 8.73 12.84
CA GLU A 212 2.80 8.35 12.25
C GLU A 212 2.67 8.97 10.85
N ASP A 213 2.11 8.21 9.91
CA ASP A 213 1.96 8.54 8.48
C ASP A 213 3.27 8.89 7.76
N SER A 214 4.43 8.49 8.32
CA SER A 214 5.75 8.68 7.72
C SER A 214 6.38 7.34 7.36
N TRP A 215 6.50 7.11 6.05
CA TRP A 215 7.06 5.89 5.48
C TRP A 215 8.57 6.03 5.26
N THR A 216 9.35 5.10 5.80
CA THR A 216 10.77 4.93 5.52
C THR A 216 10.92 3.77 4.53
N ASN A 217 11.50 4.02 3.37
CA ASN A 217 11.81 2.94 2.44
C ASN A 217 12.85 1.98 3.06
N CYS A 218 12.53 0.70 3.09
CA CYS A 218 13.46 -0.34 3.53
C CYS A 218 14.31 -0.82 2.36
N PHE A 219 13.64 -1.23 1.28
CA PHE A 219 14.29 -1.58 0.02
C PHE A 219 13.34 -1.40 -1.17
N THR A 220 13.93 -1.30 -2.35
CA THR A 220 13.24 -1.41 -3.64
C THR A 220 14.08 -2.29 -4.55
N LEU A 221 13.49 -3.38 -5.02
CA LEU A 221 14.09 -4.30 -5.97
C LEU A 221 13.42 -4.13 -7.33
N THR A 222 14.19 -4.27 -8.41
CA THR A 222 13.68 -4.23 -9.78
C THR A 222 13.92 -5.56 -10.50
N ALA A 223 12.94 -5.99 -11.30
CA ALA A 223 12.99 -7.28 -11.99
C ALA A 223 14.19 -7.46 -12.95
N PRO A 224 14.71 -6.42 -13.63
CA PRO A 224 15.91 -6.58 -14.47
C PRO A 224 17.18 -6.96 -13.69
N GLU A 225 17.25 -6.59 -12.41
CA GLU A 225 18.44 -6.74 -11.58
C GLU A 225 18.35 -7.91 -10.60
N THR A 226 17.12 -8.29 -10.22
CA THR A 226 16.89 -9.28 -9.17
C THR A 226 15.67 -10.12 -9.50
N ASN A 227 15.77 -11.44 -9.27
CA ASN A 227 14.63 -12.32 -9.41
C ASN A 227 13.59 -12.06 -8.31
N ILE A 228 12.52 -11.34 -8.67
CA ILE A 228 11.37 -11.04 -7.81
C ILE A 228 10.09 -11.74 -8.32
N ALA A 229 10.24 -12.85 -9.03
CA ALA A 229 9.10 -13.59 -9.58
C ALA A 229 8.37 -14.37 -8.47
N ILE A 230 7.28 -13.81 -7.97
CA ILE A 230 6.41 -14.48 -7.00
C ILE A 230 5.54 -15.50 -7.74
N PRO A 231 5.35 -16.73 -7.21
CA PRO A 231 4.48 -17.73 -7.83
C PRO A 231 3.07 -17.18 -8.10
N SER A 232 2.48 -17.53 -9.25
CA SER A 232 1.13 -17.11 -9.63
C SER A 232 0.02 -17.61 -8.70
N VAL A 233 0.32 -18.66 -7.94
CA VAL A 233 -0.52 -19.20 -6.87
C VAL A 233 0.28 -19.09 -5.57
N ALA A 234 0.16 -17.95 -4.90
CA ALA A 234 0.79 -17.69 -3.62
C ALA A 234 -0.27 -17.37 -2.57
N TYR A 235 -0.12 -17.90 -1.36
CA TYR A 235 -0.95 -17.57 -0.21
C TYR A 235 -0.27 -16.50 0.60
N LEU A 236 -1.04 -15.48 0.98
CA LEU A 236 -0.62 -14.53 2.00
C LEU A 236 -0.65 -15.21 3.37
N GLY A 237 0.43 -15.11 4.13
CA GLY A 237 0.47 -15.58 5.50
C GLY A 237 1.41 -14.78 6.38
N PHE A 238 1.30 -15.04 7.68
CA PHE A 238 2.18 -14.50 8.71
C PHE A 238 2.46 -15.61 9.72
N SER A 239 3.68 -15.69 10.21
CA SER A 239 4.04 -16.62 11.28
C SER A 239 5.02 -15.97 12.24
N GLY A 240 5.03 -16.40 13.49
CA GLY A 240 5.95 -15.92 14.51
C GLY A 240 6.55 -17.09 15.28
N GLU A 241 7.71 -16.84 15.85
CA GLU A 241 8.44 -17.83 16.65
C GLU A 241 9.16 -17.17 17.84
N THR A 242 9.23 -17.93 18.94
CA THR A 242 10.08 -17.61 20.08
C THR A 242 10.95 -18.81 20.42
N GLY A 243 12.24 -18.57 20.63
CA GLY A 243 13.21 -19.57 21.08
C GLY A 243 13.29 -19.62 22.61
N GLU A 244 14.52 -19.54 23.13
CA GLU A 244 14.75 -19.31 24.57
C GLU A 244 14.36 -17.88 24.99
N LEU A 245 14.54 -16.93 24.07
CA LEU A 245 14.05 -15.56 24.20
C LEU A 245 12.67 -15.44 23.57
N SER A 246 11.91 -14.45 24.04
CA SER A 246 10.53 -14.27 23.62
C SER A 246 10.15 -12.81 23.45
N ASP A 247 9.11 -12.61 22.65
CA ASP A 247 8.39 -11.36 22.46
C ASP A 247 6.94 -11.70 22.08
N ASN A 248 6.03 -10.76 22.30
CA ASN A 248 4.72 -10.81 21.67
C ASN A 248 4.82 -10.31 20.23
N HIS A 249 4.30 -11.11 19.31
CA HIS A 249 4.19 -10.76 17.89
C HIS A 249 2.71 -10.65 17.51
N ASP A 250 2.21 -9.42 17.46
CA ASP A 250 0.80 -9.12 17.24
C ASP A 250 0.57 -8.56 15.82
N ILE A 251 -0.37 -9.15 15.07
CA ILE A 251 -0.92 -8.60 13.82
C ILE A 251 -2.24 -7.89 14.15
N VAL A 252 -2.31 -6.60 13.87
CA VAL A 252 -3.46 -5.74 14.17
C VAL A 252 -4.37 -5.59 12.96
N SER A 253 -3.81 -5.37 11.78
CA SER A 253 -4.61 -5.33 10.56
C SER A 253 -3.78 -5.68 9.33
N VAL A 254 -4.47 -6.19 8.32
CA VAL A 254 -3.94 -6.47 6.99
C VAL A 254 -4.92 -5.83 6.01
N LYS A 255 -4.43 -4.94 5.16
CA LYS A 255 -5.19 -4.31 4.10
C LYS A 255 -4.50 -4.60 2.78
N SER A 256 -5.12 -5.44 1.97
CA SER A 256 -4.61 -5.79 0.65
C SER A 256 -5.43 -5.12 -0.45
N GLN A 257 -4.75 -4.64 -1.48
CA GLN A 257 -5.36 -3.98 -2.62
C GLN A 257 -4.76 -4.52 -3.91
N ASN A 258 -5.60 -4.78 -4.91
CA ASN A 258 -5.16 -5.07 -6.27
C ASN A 258 -4.91 -3.75 -7.00
N LEU A 259 -3.73 -3.59 -7.61
CA LEU A 259 -3.33 -2.39 -8.34
C LEU A 259 -3.52 -2.60 -9.84
N TYR A 260 -4.14 -1.63 -10.52
CA TYR A 260 -4.32 -1.69 -11.97
C TYR A 260 -4.15 -0.31 -12.59
N SER A 261 -3.51 -0.29 -13.76
CA SER A 261 -3.37 0.94 -14.53
C SER A 261 -4.67 1.25 -15.25
N VAL A 262 -5.19 2.44 -15.03
CA VAL A 262 -6.16 3.05 -15.95
C VAL A 262 -5.35 3.72 -17.05
N GLY A 263 -5.26 3.06 -18.21
CA GLY A 263 -4.70 3.70 -19.40
C GLY A 263 -5.36 5.06 -19.65
N PRO A 264 -4.68 5.99 -20.35
CA PRO A 264 -5.21 7.33 -20.59
C PRO A 264 -6.60 7.18 -21.19
N SER A 265 -7.60 7.65 -20.45
CA SER A 265 -9.00 7.53 -20.85
C SER A 265 -9.21 8.27 -22.17
N SER A 266 -9.06 7.56 -23.29
CA SER A 266 -9.72 7.99 -24.50
C SER A 266 -11.20 7.84 -24.19
N ARG A 267 -11.84 8.94 -23.78
CA ARG A 267 -13.28 9.15 -23.95
C ARG A 267 -13.56 9.07 -25.45
N SER A 268 -13.50 7.87 -26.00
CA SER A 268 -14.05 7.58 -27.31
C SER A 268 -15.53 7.36 -27.05
N SER A 269 -16.31 8.40 -27.32
CA SER A 269 -17.72 8.26 -27.56
C SER A 269 -17.90 7.22 -28.67
N ARG A 270 -18.23 5.98 -28.29
CA ARG A 270 -18.69 4.94 -29.21
C ARG A 270 -20.06 5.37 -29.75
N GLY A 271 -20.06 6.13 -30.85
CA GLY A 271 -21.16 6.11 -31.81
C GLY A 271 -20.97 4.91 -32.75
N PRO A 272 -22.04 4.30 -33.30
CA PRO A 272 -21.91 3.11 -34.12
C PRO A 272 -21.18 3.44 -35.42
N SER A 273 -20.16 2.65 -35.74
CA SER A 273 -19.38 2.75 -36.97
C SER A 273 -20.21 2.35 -38.18
N ALA A 274 -20.33 3.25 -39.14
CA ALA A 274 -20.56 2.91 -40.55
C ALA A 274 -19.27 3.18 -41.32
N ASP A 275 -18.89 2.16 -42.07
CA ASP A 275 -17.70 2.01 -42.90
C ASP A 275 -17.61 3.06 -44.02
N SER A 276 -16.40 3.56 -44.28
CA SER A 276 -15.82 3.77 -45.61
C SER A 276 -14.60 4.68 -45.53
N GLY A 277 -13.52 4.22 -46.15
CA GLY A 277 -12.18 4.75 -45.95
C GLY A 277 -11.90 6.14 -46.53
N ARG A 278 -10.86 6.77 -45.99
CA ARG A 278 -9.84 7.48 -46.76
C ARG A 278 -8.68 7.87 -45.86
N VAL A 279 -7.50 7.35 -46.19
CA VAL A 279 -6.23 7.84 -45.64
C VAL A 279 -6.05 9.29 -46.09
N LYS A 280 -6.04 10.23 -45.13
CA LYS A 280 -5.48 11.58 -45.31
C LYS A 280 -4.49 11.86 -44.19
N LYS A 281 -3.21 11.98 -44.57
CA LYS A 281 -2.15 12.57 -43.75
C LYS A 281 -2.52 14.01 -43.39
N THR A 282 -2.87 14.26 -42.14
CA THR A 282 -3.05 15.62 -41.62
C THR A 282 -1.79 16.03 -40.85
N LYS A 283 -1.09 17.03 -41.40
CA LYS A 283 0.05 17.72 -40.77
C LYS A 283 -0.34 18.22 -39.37
N LYS A 284 0.45 17.86 -38.36
CA LYS A 284 0.40 18.49 -37.02
C LYS A 284 0.64 19.99 -37.17
N ARG A 285 -0.41 20.81 -37.00
CA ARG A 285 -0.26 22.25 -36.72
C ARG A 285 0.17 22.38 -35.26
N LYS A 286 1.42 22.81 -35.02
CA LYS A 286 1.85 23.36 -33.74
C LYS A 286 0.99 24.59 -33.46
N GLY A 287 0.23 24.58 -32.38
CA GLY A 287 -0.54 25.74 -31.91
C GLY A 287 0.42 26.86 -31.55
N SER A 288 0.34 27.98 -32.28
CA SER A 288 1.13 29.17 -32.04
C SER A 288 0.58 29.91 -30.83
N TRP A 289 1.38 29.98 -29.76
CA TRP A 289 1.19 30.78 -28.55
C TRP A 289 1.25 32.30 -28.81
N SER A 290 1.25 32.76 -30.07
CA SER A 290 1.24 34.20 -30.39
C SER A 290 -0.17 34.83 -30.38
N GLY A 291 -1.24 34.04 -30.57
CA GLY A 291 -2.60 34.58 -30.66
C GLY A 291 -3.22 34.98 -29.32
N PHE A 292 -2.82 34.34 -28.23
CA PHE A 292 -3.29 34.65 -26.88
C PHE A 292 -2.62 35.92 -26.34
N LEU A 293 -1.29 36.03 -26.51
CA LEU A 293 -0.52 37.19 -26.06
C LEU A 293 -0.94 38.50 -26.75
N PHE A 294 -1.24 38.45 -28.05
CA PHE A 294 -1.69 39.64 -28.79
C PHE A 294 -3.03 40.17 -28.27
N LYS A 295 -3.97 39.28 -27.90
CA LYS A 295 -5.28 39.68 -27.37
C LYS A 295 -5.18 40.28 -25.97
N THR A 296 -4.31 39.72 -25.11
CA THR A 296 -4.08 40.27 -23.76
C THR A 296 -3.45 41.65 -23.80
N VAL A 297 -2.47 41.88 -24.69
CA VAL A 297 -1.82 43.21 -24.81
C VAL A 297 -2.82 44.26 -25.29
N LEU A 298 -3.66 43.95 -26.28
CA LEU A 298 -4.71 44.87 -26.75
C LEU A 298 -5.71 45.25 -25.66
N PHE A 299 -6.08 44.30 -24.79
CA PHE A 299 -6.98 44.57 -23.67
C PHE A 299 -6.36 45.56 -22.67
N PHE A 300 -5.10 45.39 -22.29
CA PHE A 300 -4.43 46.31 -21.36
C PHE A 300 -4.22 47.71 -21.96
N VAL A 301 -3.94 47.81 -23.26
CA VAL A 301 -3.84 49.10 -23.95
C VAL A 301 -5.19 49.84 -23.95
N ALA A 302 -6.30 49.14 -24.18
CA ALA A 302 -7.63 49.74 -24.12
C ALA A 302 -7.98 50.26 -22.71
N VAL A 303 -7.66 49.47 -21.67
CA VAL A 303 -7.89 49.87 -20.27
C VAL A 303 -7.05 51.10 -19.91
N ALA A 304 -5.77 51.14 -20.30
CA ALA A 304 -4.91 52.28 -20.08
C ALA A 304 -5.43 53.55 -20.81
N GLY A 305 -5.90 53.39 -22.06
CA GLY A 305 -6.52 54.48 -22.82
C GLY A 305 -7.77 55.05 -22.13
N CYS A 306 -8.66 54.18 -21.63
CA CYS A 306 -9.83 54.60 -20.87
C CYS A 306 -9.46 55.32 -19.57
N TYR A 307 -8.42 54.85 -18.86
CA TYR A 307 -7.96 55.48 -17.63
C TYR A 307 -7.38 56.89 -17.88
N VAL A 308 -6.58 57.06 -18.93
CA VAL A 308 -6.05 58.39 -19.30
C VAL A 308 -7.18 59.34 -19.74
N GLY A 309 -8.15 58.85 -20.53
CA GLY A 309 -9.33 59.63 -20.91
C GLY A 309 -10.16 60.09 -19.69
N PHE A 310 -10.37 59.19 -18.72
CA PHE A 310 -11.09 59.51 -17.49
C PHE A 310 -10.35 60.53 -16.61
N THR A 311 -9.03 60.40 -16.48
CA THR A 311 -8.22 61.36 -15.69
C THR A 311 -8.16 62.74 -16.35
N MET A 312 -8.08 62.83 -17.68
CA MET A 312 -8.18 64.09 -18.42
C MET A 312 -9.56 64.74 -18.28
N TYR A 313 -10.65 63.97 -18.38
CA TYR A 313 -12.01 64.46 -18.16
C TYR A 313 -12.18 65.02 -16.74
N ARG A 314 -11.67 64.30 -15.73
CA ARG A 314 -11.73 64.72 -14.32
C ARG A 314 -10.92 65.99 -14.07
N ASN A 315 -9.75 66.14 -14.68
CA ASN A 315 -8.95 67.35 -14.56
C ASN A 315 -9.60 68.55 -15.27
N LYS A 316 -10.28 68.34 -16.41
CA LYS A 316 -11.01 69.41 -17.11
C LYS A 316 -12.20 69.93 -16.30
N GLN A 317 -12.90 69.07 -15.57
CA GLN A 317 -13.97 69.48 -14.65
C GLN A 317 -13.47 70.22 -13.39
N ARG A 318 -12.19 70.06 -13.02
CA ARG A 318 -11.58 70.79 -11.90
C ARG A 318 -11.12 72.20 -12.28
N TYR A 319 -10.81 72.45 -13.56
CA TYR A 319 -10.46 73.78 -14.06
C TYR A 319 -11.68 74.65 -14.42
N SER A 320 -12.88 74.09 -14.52
CA SER A 320 -14.12 74.86 -14.77
C SER A 320 -14.87 75.26 -13.49
N ARG A 321 -14.19 75.26 -12.33
CA ARG A 321 -14.73 75.69 -11.03
C ARG A 321 -13.82 76.68 -10.29
N PHE A 322 -13.03 77.43 -11.04
CA PHE A 322 -12.42 78.69 -10.62
C PHE A 322 -12.62 79.72 -11.74
#